data_AF-A0A6B2JA48-F1
#
_entry.id   AF-A0A6B2JA48-F1
#
_cell.length_a   1.000
_cell.length_b   1.000
_cell.length_c   1.000
_cell.angle_alpha   90.00
_cell.angle_beta   90.00
_cell.angle_gamma   90.00
#
_symmetry.space_group_name_H-M   'P 1'
#
loop_
_entity.id
_entity.type
_entity.pdbx_description
1 polymer ?
#
loop_
_entity_poly.entity_id
_entity_poly.type
_entity_poly.pdbx_seq_one_letter_code
_entity_poly.pdbx_strand_id
1 'polypeptide(L)'
;MAAKGFYLVQGDRTTCGGRITTGAEDHTLFDKPVAREQDSVTCGKHAGLYKIAGGIDNDTIHGRRMAGTLDSCSTCPCKAKFIPSMMNDTYEKGGECITTLFSLDGLMASLQESYKNLHPENKTERQCTHTDGAIKVAEYILSEIKANVRSDTAETIRYLIDEDFIIKRLTEWNKLPFYARLGPPPKADLLAAMAIWYQTVKTGSIWDHKPKIRDFFSSVAVARPLPRKGKSSKSYYHKFKQHDYFYDVWSNIHYGYVGRSVGFSEAILLKGSTWEQNMTPGAMGDDTMDDITSMKIGFNLFYEHGKFAETLTADNILCVLETTPGAHLPHSRENHWCWNTDNPEKSDESF
;
A
#
# COMPACT_ATOMS: atom_id res chain seq x y z
N MET A 1 -5.33 14.75 0.28
CA MET A 1 -5.36 15.82 1.32
C MET A 1 -3.93 16.10 1.75
N ALA A 2 -3.55 17.35 2.01
CA ALA A 2 -2.18 17.66 2.41
C ALA A 2 -1.90 17.10 3.82
N ALA A 3 -0.76 16.43 3.99
CA ALA A 3 -0.36 15.92 5.29
C ALA A 3 0.28 17.06 6.09
N LYS A 4 -0.20 17.27 7.33
CA LYS A 4 0.31 18.31 8.22
C LYS A 4 1.62 17.85 8.88
N GLY A 5 2.72 18.55 8.59
CA GLY A 5 4.04 18.35 9.18
C GLY A 5 4.43 19.48 10.13
N PHE A 6 5.49 19.27 10.91
CA PHE A 6 6.04 20.24 11.85
C PHE A 6 7.52 20.49 11.54
N TYR A 7 7.96 21.75 11.64
CA TYR A 7 9.37 22.10 11.51
C TYR A 7 10.17 21.58 12.70
N LEU A 8 11.41 21.17 12.44
CA LEU A 8 12.31 20.61 13.45
C LEU A 8 13.37 21.63 13.86
N VAL A 9 13.74 21.60 15.13
CA VAL A 9 14.76 22.47 15.73
C VAL A 9 15.80 21.67 16.51
N GLN A 10 16.93 22.32 16.81
CA GLN A 10 17.95 21.78 17.69
C GLN A 10 17.33 21.35 19.03
N GLY A 11 17.64 20.14 19.47
CA GLY A 11 17.13 19.53 20.70
C GLY A 11 15.91 18.63 20.52
N ASP A 12 15.26 18.61 19.36
CA ASP A 12 14.15 17.68 19.08
C ASP A 12 14.60 16.22 19.17
N ARG A 13 13.71 15.36 19.67
CA ARG A 13 14.02 13.95 19.97
C ARG A 13 13.78 13.07 18.75
N THR A 14 14.42 11.92 18.71
CA THR A 14 14.13 10.86 17.73
C THR A 14 13.37 9.70 18.37
N THR A 15 12.63 8.93 17.58
CA THR A 15 11.89 7.75 18.05
C THR A 15 12.77 6.64 18.61
N CYS A 16 14.08 6.66 18.31
CA CYS A 16 15.04 5.71 18.88
C CYS A 16 15.71 6.22 20.18
N GLY A 17 15.30 7.38 20.71
CA GLY A 17 15.82 7.96 21.95
C GLY A 17 17.01 8.91 21.79
N GLY A 18 17.40 9.22 20.55
CA GLY A 18 18.42 10.22 20.21
C GLY A 18 17.87 11.63 20.11
N ARG A 19 18.71 12.61 19.74
CA ARG A 19 18.33 14.04 19.63
C ARG A 19 19.11 14.79 18.55
N ILE A 20 18.52 15.83 17.98
CA ILE A 20 19.20 16.77 17.07
C ILE A 20 20.16 17.64 17.88
N THR A 21 21.43 17.71 17.47
CA THR A 21 22.50 18.41 18.21
C THR A 21 22.97 19.70 17.56
N THR A 22 22.72 19.93 16.27
CA THR A 22 23.09 21.17 15.57
C THR A 22 21.92 21.73 14.76
N GLY A 23 21.94 23.04 14.47
CA GLY A 23 20.95 23.75 13.66
C GLY A 23 21.55 25.01 13.02
N ALA A 24 20.74 25.80 12.32
CA ALA A 24 21.11 27.12 11.79
C ALA A 24 21.10 28.17 12.91
N GLU A 25 22.28 28.59 13.39
CA GLU A 25 22.38 29.54 14.52
C GLU A 25 21.84 30.94 14.18
N ASP A 26 21.79 31.30 12.90
CA ASP A 26 21.32 32.59 12.41
C ASP A 26 19.83 32.59 11.99
N HIS A 27 19.15 31.45 12.10
CA HIS A 27 17.73 31.29 11.84
C HIS A 27 17.11 30.48 12.98
N THR A 28 16.42 31.18 13.89
CA THR A 28 15.81 30.57 15.07
C THR A 28 14.29 30.58 14.98
N LEU A 29 13.68 29.52 15.50
CA LEU A 29 12.26 29.44 15.79
C LEU A 29 12.13 29.28 17.31
N PHE A 30 11.48 30.25 17.96
CA PHE A 30 11.36 30.30 19.43
C PHE A 30 12.71 30.15 20.16
N ASP A 31 13.70 30.95 19.75
CA ASP A 31 15.07 30.98 20.28
C ASP A 31 15.86 29.67 20.15
N LYS A 32 15.37 28.72 19.34
CA LYS A 32 16.08 27.49 19.00
C LYS A 32 16.52 27.49 17.54
N PRO A 33 17.78 27.16 17.25
CA PRO A 33 18.27 27.00 15.88
C PRO A 33 17.44 26.00 15.08
N VAL A 34 17.01 26.38 13.87
CA VAL A 34 16.27 25.51 12.95
C VAL A 34 17.14 24.37 12.47
N ALA A 35 16.64 23.14 12.50
CA ALA A 35 17.36 21.99 11.99
C ALA A 35 17.22 21.89 10.47
N ARG A 36 18.29 21.47 9.79
CA ARG A 36 18.35 21.32 8.32
C ARG A 36 18.90 19.95 7.94
N GLU A 37 18.67 19.52 6.71
CA GLU A 37 19.33 18.32 6.16
C GLU A 37 20.85 18.41 6.35
N GLN A 38 21.52 17.31 6.71
CA GLN A 38 22.94 17.22 7.11
C GLN A 38 23.31 17.80 8.49
N ASP A 39 22.34 18.31 9.27
CA ASP A 39 22.61 18.63 10.67
C ASP A 39 22.76 17.36 11.51
N SER A 40 23.49 17.49 12.62
CA SER A 40 23.92 16.34 13.40
C SER A 40 22.85 15.86 14.36
N VAL A 41 22.74 14.55 14.53
CA VAL A 41 21.76 13.89 15.39
C VAL A 41 22.42 12.69 16.08
N THR A 42 22.13 12.48 17.37
CA THR A 42 22.54 11.27 18.10
C THR A 42 21.52 10.16 17.91
N CYS A 43 21.93 8.91 18.13
CA CYS A 43 21.03 7.76 18.22
C CYS A 43 20.96 7.28 19.67
N GLY A 44 19.77 6.89 20.14
CA GLY A 44 19.62 6.33 21.48
C GLY A 44 20.00 4.85 21.58
N LYS A 45 20.22 4.17 20.46
CA LYS A 45 20.55 2.73 20.40
C LYS A 45 21.95 2.41 19.88
N HIS A 46 22.53 3.29 19.06
CA HIS A 46 23.82 3.07 18.43
C HIS A 46 24.76 4.23 18.74
N ALA A 47 26.00 3.93 19.11
CA ALA A 47 27.01 4.95 19.34
C ALA A 47 27.46 5.59 18.02
N GLY A 48 27.61 6.90 18.02
CA GLY A 48 28.02 7.66 16.84
C GLY A 48 27.19 8.91 16.62
N LEU A 49 27.72 9.79 15.77
CA LEU A 49 27.01 10.98 15.31
C LEU A 49 26.47 10.72 13.91
N TYR A 50 25.16 10.86 13.78
CA TYR A 50 24.43 10.67 12.53
C TYR A 50 23.96 12.01 11.99
N LYS A 51 23.31 11.98 10.83
CA LYS A 51 22.84 13.17 10.12
C LYS A 51 21.34 13.13 9.91
N ILE A 52 20.74 14.30 9.72
CA ILE A 52 19.38 14.43 9.23
C ILE A 52 19.40 14.18 7.72
N ALA A 53 18.63 13.21 7.25
CA ALA A 53 18.41 12.93 5.83
C ALA A 53 17.02 13.42 5.42
N GLY A 54 16.97 14.19 4.33
CA GLY A 54 15.74 14.79 3.81
C GLY A 54 15.38 16.11 4.49
N GLY A 55 14.54 16.89 3.82
CA GLY A 55 14.08 18.21 4.25
C GLY A 55 12.90 18.65 3.38
N ILE A 56 12.19 19.69 3.83
CA ILE A 56 10.97 20.21 3.22
C ILE A 56 11.31 20.82 1.86
N ASP A 57 10.60 20.39 0.83
CA ASP A 57 10.78 20.93 -0.52
C ASP A 57 10.23 22.37 -0.57
N ASN A 58 11.03 23.29 -1.12
CA ASN A 58 10.84 24.76 -1.20
C ASN A 58 11.28 25.60 0.02
N ASP A 59 11.64 24.98 1.16
CA ASP A 59 12.12 25.73 2.33
C ASP A 59 13.60 25.50 2.59
N THR A 60 14.44 26.47 2.22
CA THR A 60 15.91 26.37 2.33
C THR A 60 16.52 27.51 3.14
N ILE A 61 17.49 27.16 3.99
CA ILE A 61 18.34 28.11 4.73
C ILE A 61 19.79 27.83 4.35
N HIS A 62 20.47 28.80 3.71
CA HIS A 62 21.83 28.66 3.19
C HIS A 62 21.99 27.49 2.21
N GLY A 63 21.02 27.29 1.31
CA GLY A 63 21.06 26.23 0.31
C GLY A 63 20.86 24.81 0.87
N ARG A 64 20.48 24.67 2.15
CA ARG A 64 20.12 23.39 2.79
C ARG A 64 18.65 23.41 3.18
N ARG A 65 17.92 22.35 2.86
CA ARG A 65 16.48 22.25 3.19
C ARG A 65 16.25 22.16 4.68
N MET A 66 15.24 22.87 5.16
CA MET A 66 14.76 22.78 6.54
C MET A 66 14.27 21.37 6.84
N ALA A 67 14.53 20.88 8.04
CA ALA A 67 14.11 19.56 8.45
C ALA A 67 12.65 19.57 8.93
N GLY A 68 11.87 18.58 8.51
CA GLY A 68 10.46 18.46 8.83
C GLY A 68 10.07 17.05 9.25
N THR A 69 9.01 16.92 10.06
CA THR A 69 8.58 15.60 10.58
C THR A 69 8.12 14.61 9.52
N LEU A 70 7.70 15.10 8.35
CA LEU A 70 7.23 14.25 7.24
C LEU A 70 8.33 13.97 6.22
N ASP A 71 9.39 14.78 6.20
CA ASP A 71 10.39 14.83 5.13
C ASP A 71 11.77 14.36 5.57
N SER A 72 12.01 14.37 6.88
CA SER A 72 13.32 14.10 7.45
C SER A 72 13.32 12.84 8.30
N CYS A 73 14.38 12.04 8.17
CA CYS A 73 14.69 10.94 9.07
C CYS A 73 16.17 10.98 9.50
N SER A 74 16.51 10.33 10.60
CA SER A 74 17.90 10.17 11.00
C SER A 74 18.59 9.10 10.15
N THR A 75 19.82 9.36 9.70
CA THR A 75 20.68 8.36 9.03
C THR A 75 21.21 7.26 9.95
N CYS A 76 20.84 7.27 11.23
CA CYS A 76 21.18 6.18 12.13
C CYS A 76 20.57 4.84 11.66
N PRO A 77 21.14 3.68 12.07
CA PRO A 77 20.63 2.37 11.64
C PRO A 77 19.14 2.13 11.95
N CYS A 78 18.58 2.84 12.94
CA CYS A 78 17.16 2.77 13.27
C CYS A 78 16.24 3.47 12.25
N LYS A 79 16.78 4.26 11.32
CA LYS A 79 16.03 5.18 10.45
C LYS A 79 14.98 5.99 11.22
N ALA A 80 15.37 6.51 12.38
CA ALA A 80 14.44 7.07 13.36
C ALA A 80 13.76 8.33 12.83
N LYS A 81 12.46 8.45 13.07
CA LYS A 81 11.69 9.68 12.82
C LYS A 81 11.93 10.69 13.94
N PHE A 82 11.65 11.96 13.67
CA PHE A 82 11.78 13.04 14.64
C PHE A 82 10.45 13.29 15.35
N ILE A 83 10.55 13.65 16.62
CA ILE A 83 9.46 14.03 17.51
C ILE A 83 9.60 15.54 17.71
N PRO A 84 8.73 16.36 17.12
CA PRO A 84 8.85 17.81 17.19
C PRO A 84 8.56 18.26 18.63
N SER A 85 9.37 19.16 19.18
CA SER A 85 9.07 19.80 20.47
C SER A 85 8.14 21.01 20.32
N MET A 86 7.91 21.47 19.09
CA MET A 86 7.07 22.63 18.77
C MET A 86 5.94 22.23 17.84
N MET A 87 4.70 22.43 18.30
CA MET A 87 3.49 22.03 17.56
C MET A 87 2.78 23.20 16.88
N ASN A 88 3.28 24.43 17.06
CA ASN A 88 2.65 25.64 16.53
C ASN A 88 3.17 26.04 15.15
N ASP A 89 4.32 25.51 14.73
CA ASP A 89 4.94 25.82 13.45
C ASP A 89 4.84 24.61 12.51
N THR A 90 3.98 24.73 11.50
CA THR A 90 3.48 23.58 10.73
C THR A 90 3.48 23.89 9.25
N TYR A 91 3.77 22.89 8.44
CA TYR A 91 3.73 22.98 6.98
C TYR A 91 2.82 21.89 6.42
N GLU A 92 2.36 22.09 5.19
CA GLU A 92 1.50 21.15 4.49
C GLU A 92 2.28 20.51 3.35
N LYS A 93 2.45 19.19 3.41
CA LYS A 93 3.06 18.45 2.31
C LYS A 93 1.98 17.88 1.40
N GLY A 94 1.95 18.35 0.16
CA GLY A 94 1.24 17.69 -0.94
C GLY A 94 1.85 16.31 -1.16
N GLY A 95 1.02 15.26 -1.16
CA GLY A 95 1.46 13.87 -1.18
C GLY A 95 2.12 13.44 -2.48
N GLU A 96 3.33 13.92 -2.74
CA GLU A 96 4.24 13.32 -3.71
C GLU A 96 5.16 12.34 -2.99
N CYS A 97 4.90 11.06 -3.24
CA CYS A 97 5.70 9.95 -2.77
C CYS A 97 7.04 9.94 -3.52
N ILE A 98 8.07 10.55 -2.95
CA ILE A 98 9.46 10.38 -3.38
C ILE A 98 10.19 9.57 -2.31
N THR A 99 10.23 8.25 -2.50
CA THR A 99 11.22 7.39 -1.84
C THR A 99 12.53 7.49 -2.62
N THR A 100 13.47 8.30 -2.12
CA THR A 100 14.84 8.33 -2.62
C THR A 100 15.57 7.05 -2.21
N LEU A 101 15.52 6.02 -3.07
CA LEU A 101 16.68 5.15 -3.22
C LEU A 101 17.73 5.96 -4.01
N PHE A 102 18.96 6.01 -3.51
CA PHE A 102 20.11 6.49 -4.27
C PHE A 102 20.18 5.70 -5.57
N SER A 103 19.74 6.30 -6.67
CA SER A 103 19.73 5.68 -7.99
C SER A 103 20.89 6.23 -8.83
N LEU A 104 21.57 5.29 -9.49
CA LEU A 104 22.60 5.49 -10.50
C LEU A 104 22.12 6.38 -11.67
N ASP A 105 20.80 6.60 -11.77
CA ASP A 105 20.12 7.47 -12.73
C ASP A 105 20.57 8.93 -12.67
N GLY A 106 20.97 9.43 -11.50
CA GLY A 106 21.46 10.81 -11.35
C GLY A 106 22.76 11.09 -12.10
N LEU A 107 23.59 10.05 -12.30
CA LEU A 107 24.84 10.15 -13.06
C LEU A 107 24.59 10.07 -14.58
N MET A 108 23.55 9.36 -14.99
CA MET A 108 23.12 9.27 -16.39
C MET A 108 22.40 10.55 -16.82
N ALA A 109 21.64 11.19 -15.94
CA ALA A 109 20.93 12.44 -16.21
C ALA A 109 21.88 13.61 -16.56
N SER A 110 23.04 13.72 -15.89
CA SER A 110 24.03 14.78 -16.16
C SER A 110 24.77 14.59 -17.49
N LEU A 111 24.95 13.33 -17.92
CA LEU A 111 25.48 12.99 -19.25
C LEU A 111 24.43 13.19 -20.37
N GLN A 112 23.14 13.09 -20.02
CA GLN A 112 22.03 13.23 -20.96
C GLN A 112 21.65 14.70 -21.21
N GLU A 113 21.81 15.58 -20.22
CA GLU A 113 21.70 17.03 -20.41
C GLU A 113 22.77 17.59 -21.36
N SER A 114 23.98 17.03 -21.32
CA SER A 114 25.05 17.41 -22.25
C SER A 114 24.79 16.91 -23.68
N TYR A 115 24.05 15.81 -23.86
CA TYR A 115 23.65 15.27 -25.17
C TYR A 115 22.42 15.97 -25.77
N LYS A 116 21.42 16.35 -24.95
CA LYS A 116 20.20 17.07 -25.40
C LYS A 116 20.49 18.48 -25.93
N ASN A 117 21.53 19.14 -25.41
CA ASN A 117 21.96 20.46 -25.86
C ASN A 117 22.61 20.45 -27.26
N LEU A 118 22.90 19.28 -27.83
CA LEU A 118 23.48 19.13 -29.18
C LEU A 118 22.47 18.75 -30.26
N HIS A 119 21.27 18.26 -29.89
CA HIS A 119 20.21 17.90 -30.83
C HIS A 119 18.81 18.19 -30.25
N PRO A 120 18.19 19.35 -30.58
CA PRO A 120 16.84 19.64 -30.13
C PRO A 120 15.84 18.82 -30.95
N GLU A 121 15.42 17.67 -30.42
CA GLU A 121 14.22 16.98 -30.92
C GLU A 121 12.96 17.69 -30.41
N ASN A 122 12.27 18.33 -31.35
CA ASN A 122 11.01 19.01 -31.13
C ASN A 122 9.87 17.96 -31.06
N LYS A 123 9.76 17.22 -29.95
CA LYS A 123 8.58 16.39 -29.66
C LYS A 123 7.58 17.25 -28.89
N THR A 124 6.53 17.67 -29.59
CA THR A 124 5.31 18.19 -29.00
C THR A 124 4.74 17.14 -28.05
N GLU A 125 4.92 17.32 -26.74
CA GLU A 125 4.39 16.43 -25.71
C GLU A 125 2.87 16.37 -25.82
N ARG A 126 2.34 15.26 -26.35
CA ARG A 126 0.91 14.97 -26.32
C ARG A 126 0.53 14.65 -24.88
N GLN A 127 -0.15 15.58 -24.21
CA GLN A 127 -0.64 15.37 -22.85
C GLN A 127 -1.72 14.29 -22.83
N CYS A 128 -1.58 13.30 -21.95
CA CYS A 128 -2.52 12.19 -21.86
C CYS A 128 -3.87 12.63 -21.29
N THR A 129 -4.98 12.20 -21.89
CA THR A 129 -6.34 12.55 -21.43
C THR A 129 -6.96 11.51 -20.50
N HIS A 130 -6.30 10.37 -20.28
CA HIS A 130 -6.80 9.34 -19.37
C HIS A 130 -6.68 9.81 -17.91
N THR A 131 -7.80 9.79 -17.19
CA THR A 131 -7.84 10.09 -15.75
C THR A 131 -7.25 8.95 -14.93
N ASP A 132 -6.75 9.26 -13.74
CA ASP A 132 -6.32 8.26 -12.76
C ASP A 132 -7.52 7.53 -12.13
N GLY A 133 -8.18 6.68 -12.92
CA GLY A 133 -9.38 5.95 -12.55
C GLY A 133 -9.17 4.96 -11.41
N ALA A 134 -7.94 4.50 -11.20
CA ALA A 134 -7.57 3.60 -10.11
C ALA A 134 -7.85 4.20 -8.73
N ILE A 135 -7.80 5.54 -8.60
CA ILE A 135 -8.12 6.23 -7.34
C ILE A 135 -9.54 5.88 -6.89
N LYS A 136 -10.51 5.95 -7.82
CA LYS A 136 -11.91 5.64 -7.52
C LYS A 136 -12.12 4.17 -7.16
N VAL A 137 -11.37 3.27 -7.80
CA VAL A 137 -11.44 1.83 -7.51
C VAL A 137 -10.82 1.53 -6.15
N ALA A 138 -9.69 2.17 -5.80
CA ALA A 138 -9.06 2.04 -4.50
C ALA A 138 -9.93 2.58 -3.36
N GLU A 139 -10.63 3.70 -3.57
CA GLU A 139 -11.63 4.24 -2.63
C GLU A 139 -12.79 3.26 -2.42
N TYR A 140 -13.30 2.65 -3.49
CA TYR A 140 -14.32 1.62 -3.39
C TYR A 140 -13.84 0.39 -2.61
N ILE A 141 -12.68 -0.17 -2.96
CA ILE A 141 -12.11 -1.31 -2.23
C ILE A 141 -11.88 -0.97 -0.76
N LEU A 142 -11.37 0.23 -0.45
CA LEU A 142 -11.22 0.69 0.92
C LEU A 142 -12.55 0.65 1.68
N SER A 143 -13.61 1.16 1.05
CA SER A 143 -14.95 1.18 1.65
C SER A 143 -15.47 -0.25 1.90
N GLU A 144 -15.28 -1.16 0.93
CA GLU A 144 -15.65 -2.56 1.06
C GLU A 144 -14.84 -3.28 2.14
N ILE A 145 -13.53 -3.04 2.25
CA ILE A 145 -12.70 -3.58 3.33
C ILE A 145 -13.25 -3.10 4.68
N LYS A 146 -13.44 -1.78 4.85
CA LYS A 146 -13.91 -1.20 6.12
C LYS A 146 -15.29 -1.70 6.54
N ALA A 147 -16.19 -1.89 5.58
CA ALA A 147 -17.51 -2.46 5.83
C ALA A 147 -17.41 -3.96 6.16
N ASN A 148 -16.69 -4.74 5.36
CA ASN A 148 -16.69 -6.19 5.45
C ASN A 148 -15.98 -6.70 6.71
N VAL A 149 -14.91 -6.05 7.17
CA VAL A 149 -14.25 -6.39 8.46
C VAL A 149 -15.13 -6.13 9.69
N ARG A 150 -16.24 -5.40 9.53
CA ARG A 150 -17.23 -5.10 10.58
C ARG A 150 -18.58 -5.80 10.35
N SER A 151 -18.70 -6.61 9.31
CA SER A 151 -19.94 -7.31 9.00
C SER A 151 -20.20 -8.48 9.96
N ASP A 152 -21.48 -8.85 10.11
CA ASP A 152 -21.90 -10.04 10.86
C ASP A 152 -21.24 -11.31 10.33
N THR A 153 -21.03 -11.41 9.02
CA THR A 153 -20.29 -12.50 8.38
C THR A 153 -18.86 -12.58 8.91
N ALA A 154 -18.14 -11.46 8.96
CA ALA A 154 -16.77 -11.40 9.46
C ALA A 154 -16.70 -11.70 10.96
N GLU A 155 -17.66 -11.24 11.75
CA GLU A 155 -17.77 -11.61 13.16
C GLU A 155 -18.03 -13.11 13.34
N THR A 156 -18.93 -13.70 12.54
CA THR A 156 -19.21 -15.13 12.57
C THR A 156 -17.98 -15.96 12.27
N ILE A 157 -17.20 -15.59 11.24
CA ILE A 157 -15.94 -16.28 10.92
C ILE A 157 -14.95 -16.14 12.08
N ARG A 158 -14.76 -14.93 12.62
CA ARG A 158 -13.87 -14.72 13.78
C ARG A 158 -14.28 -15.56 14.98
N TYR A 159 -15.57 -15.62 15.29
CA TYR A 159 -16.08 -16.46 16.37
C TYR A 159 -15.68 -17.93 16.23
N LEU A 160 -15.57 -18.43 15.00
CA LEU A 160 -15.23 -19.82 14.69
C LEU A 160 -13.72 -20.10 14.71
N ILE A 161 -12.86 -19.15 14.31
CA ILE A 161 -11.42 -19.43 14.10
C ILE A 161 -10.43 -18.42 14.69
N ASP A 162 -10.85 -17.21 15.09
CA ASP A 162 -9.95 -16.20 15.66
C ASP A 162 -9.54 -16.59 17.08
N GLU A 163 -8.23 -16.56 17.34
CA GLU A 163 -7.64 -17.05 18.58
C GLU A 163 -8.17 -16.32 19.81
N ASP A 164 -8.35 -15.00 19.74
CA ASP A 164 -8.87 -14.18 20.85
C ASP A 164 -10.29 -14.62 21.22
N PHE A 165 -11.13 -14.90 20.22
CA PHE A 165 -12.50 -15.39 20.43
C PHE A 165 -12.50 -16.78 21.04
N ILE A 166 -11.64 -17.69 20.58
CA ILE A 166 -11.54 -19.05 21.15
C ILE A 166 -11.06 -18.99 22.60
N ILE A 167 -10.03 -18.22 22.91
CA ILE A 167 -9.52 -18.04 24.28
C ILE A 167 -10.61 -17.48 25.20
N LYS A 168 -11.35 -16.47 24.72
CA LYS A 168 -12.48 -15.90 25.47
C LYS A 168 -13.56 -16.93 25.76
N ARG A 169 -14.02 -17.68 24.74
CA ARG A 169 -15.02 -18.74 24.89
C ARG A 169 -14.56 -19.84 25.83
N LEU A 170 -13.29 -20.24 25.76
CA LEU A 170 -12.71 -21.23 26.65
C LEU A 170 -12.65 -20.73 28.10
N THR A 171 -12.31 -19.45 28.29
CA THR A 171 -12.29 -18.80 29.61
C THR A 171 -13.69 -18.75 30.23
N GLU A 172 -14.71 -18.42 29.44
CA GLU A 172 -16.11 -18.45 29.87
C GLU A 172 -16.57 -19.88 30.18
N TRP A 173 -16.24 -20.85 29.32
CA TRP A 173 -16.54 -22.26 29.53
C TRP A 173 -15.92 -22.80 30.83
N ASN A 174 -14.68 -22.42 31.14
CA ASN A 174 -13.99 -22.83 32.37
C ASN A 174 -14.64 -22.30 33.66
N LYS A 175 -15.43 -21.22 33.58
CA LYS A 175 -16.19 -20.67 34.72
C LYS A 175 -17.50 -21.41 34.97
N LEU A 176 -17.93 -22.28 34.05
CA LEU A 176 -19.20 -22.99 34.18
C LEU A 176 -19.15 -24.09 35.24
N PRO A 177 -20.28 -24.36 35.93
CA PRO A 177 -20.38 -25.49 36.84
C PRO A 177 -20.19 -26.82 36.11
N PHE A 178 -19.79 -27.86 36.83
CA PHE A 178 -19.34 -29.12 36.22
C PHE A 178 -20.37 -29.75 35.26
N TYR A 179 -21.68 -29.66 35.57
CA TYR A 179 -22.75 -30.22 34.74
C TYR A 179 -22.88 -29.52 33.38
N ALA A 180 -22.57 -28.21 33.30
CA ALA A 180 -22.57 -27.45 32.05
C ALA A 180 -21.28 -27.68 31.23
N ARG A 181 -20.25 -28.28 31.84
CA ARG A 181 -18.99 -28.68 31.20
C ARG A 181 -18.97 -30.15 30.74
N LEU A 182 -20.12 -30.83 30.73
CA LEU A 182 -20.25 -32.16 30.15
C LEU A 182 -20.18 -32.16 28.61
N GLY A 183 -20.51 -31.03 27.98
CA GLY A 183 -20.30 -30.81 26.54
C GLY A 183 -18.84 -30.55 26.20
N PRO A 184 -18.43 -30.75 24.93
CA PRO A 184 -17.06 -30.49 24.51
C PRO A 184 -16.69 -29.01 24.73
N PRO A 185 -15.42 -28.71 25.09
CA PRO A 185 -14.97 -27.34 25.21
C PRO A 185 -15.02 -26.62 23.85
N PRO A 186 -15.18 -25.29 23.84
CA PRO A 186 -15.05 -24.49 22.63
C PRO A 186 -13.72 -24.77 21.94
N LYS A 187 -13.78 -25.05 20.64
CA LYS A 187 -12.62 -25.26 19.77
C LYS A 187 -12.83 -24.51 18.47
N ALA A 188 -11.73 -24.28 17.74
CA ALA A 188 -11.80 -23.70 16.41
C ALA A 188 -12.55 -24.64 15.45
N ASP A 189 -13.37 -24.07 14.58
CA ASP A 189 -14.09 -24.77 13.53
C ASP A 189 -13.69 -24.21 12.16
N LEU A 190 -12.53 -24.67 11.69
CA LEU A 190 -11.96 -24.21 10.44
C LEU A 190 -12.84 -24.57 9.24
N LEU A 191 -13.46 -25.75 9.24
CA LEU A 191 -14.31 -26.17 8.11
C LEU A 191 -15.55 -25.30 7.98
N ALA A 192 -16.23 -24.99 9.09
CA ALA A 192 -17.38 -24.09 9.08
C ALA A 192 -16.98 -22.68 8.64
N ALA A 193 -15.88 -22.15 9.18
CA ALA A 193 -15.37 -20.83 8.80
C ALA A 193 -15.04 -20.74 7.31
N MET A 194 -14.34 -21.75 6.77
CA MET A 194 -14.00 -21.80 5.36
C MET A 194 -15.23 -21.95 4.47
N ALA A 195 -16.25 -22.70 4.90
CA ALA A 195 -17.51 -22.82 4.16
C ALA A 195 -18.24 -21.47 4.09
N ILE A 196 -18.33 -20.73 5.20
CA ILE A 196 -18.93 -19.38 5.22
C ILE A 196 -18.13 -18.44 4.31
N TRP A 197 -16.80 -18.42 4.45
CA TRP A 197 -15.91 -17.62 3.59
C TRP A 197 -16.17 -17.90 2.11
N TYR A 198 -16.15 -19.17 1.70
CA TYR A 198 -16.39 -19.56 0.30
C TYR A 198 -17.74 -19.07 -0.23
N GLN A 199 -18.82 -19.26 0.53
CA GLN A 199 -20.15 -18.81 0.13
C GLN A 199 -20.24 -17.28 -0.01
N THR A 200 -19.35 -16.54 0.64
CA THR A 200 -19.33 -15.07 0.60
C THR A 200 -18.51 -14.51 -0.56
N VAL A 201 -17.42 -15.19 -0.96
CA VAL A 201 -16.49 -14.73 -2.02
C VAL A 201 -16.71 -15.38 -3.38
N LYS A 202 -17.42 -16.52 -3.46
CA LYS A 202 -17.68 -17.19 -4.75
C LYS A 202 -18.42 -16.26 -5.72
N THR A 203 -18.26 -16.52 -7.02
CA THR A 203 -18.89 -15.75 -8.10
C THR A 203 -20.38 -15.48 -7.85
N GLY A 204 -20.79 -14.22 -8.02
CA GLY A 204 -22.16 -13.74 -7.81
C GLY A 204 -22.54 -13.46 -6.36
N SER A 205 -21.62 -13.62 -5.41
CA SER A 205 -21.89 -13.42 -3.98
C SER A 205 -21.58 -11.99 -3.51
N ILE A 206 -21.88 -11.71 -2.24
CA ILE A 206 -21.80 -10.34 -1.70
C ILE A 206 -20.39 -9.76 -1.73
N TRP A 207 -19.34 -10.58 -1.62
CA TRP A 207 -17.94 -10.14 -1.72
C TRP A 207 -17.33 -10.43 -3.09
N ASP A 208 -18.12 -10.80 -4.11
CA ASP A 208 -17.62 -10.88 -5.48
C ASP A 208 -17.44 -9.47 -6.05
N HIS A 209 -16.26 -8.91 -5.85
CA HIS A 209 -15.95 -7.53 -6.26
C HIS A 209 -15.54 -7.44 -7.74
N LYS A 210 -15.10 -8.54 -8.36
CA LYS A 210 -14.58 -8.54 -9.74
C LYS A 210 -15.61 -8.00 -10.76
N PRO A 211 -16.86 -8.50 -10.82
CA PRO A 211 -17.89 -7.94 -11.70
C PRO A 211 -18.27 -6.49 -11.34
N LYS A 212 -18.36 -6.18 -10.04
CA LYS A 212 -18.73 -4.83 -9.58
C LYS A 212 -17.73 -3.78 -10.05
N ILE A 213 -16.43 -4.09 -9.96
CA ILE A 213 -15.37 -3.18 -10.39
C ILE A 213 -15.41 -3.00 -11.91
N ARG A 214 -15.50 -4.12 -12.64
CA ARG A 214 -15.58 -4.13 -14.09
C ARG A 214 -16.73 -3.27 -14.60
N ASP A 215 -17.92 -3.42 -14.02
CA ASP A 215 -19.14 -2.82 -14.54
C ASP A 215 -19.28 -1.36 -14.08
N PHE A 216 -19.07 -1.06 -12.80
CA PHE A 216 -19.25 0.29 -12.24
C PHE A 216 -18.13 1.26 -12.58
N PHE A 217 -16.90 0.78 -12.77
CA PHE A 217 -15.75 1.64 -13.07
C PHE A 217 -15.29 1.52 -14.53
N SER A 218 -16.13 0.95 -15.39
CA SER A 218 -15.88 0.86 -16.84
C SER A 218 -15.68 2.24 -17.48
N SER A 219 -16.35 3.29 -16.99
CA SER A 219 -16.24 4.65 -17.53
C SER A 219 -14.92 5.35 -17.21
N VAL A 220 -14.18 4.86 -16.22
CA VAL A 220 -12.85 5.36 -15.82
C VAL A 220 -11.75 4.34 -16.08
N ALA A 221 -12.09 3.27 -16.78
CA ALA A 221 -11.16 2.23 -17.18
C ALA A 221 -10.57 2.53 -18.56
N VAL A 222 -9.38 1.98 -18.80
CA VAL A 222 -8.74 1.92 -20.10
C VAL A 222 -8.82 0.47 -20.58
N ALA A 223 -9.33 0.28 -21.79
CA ALA A 223 -9.46 -1.06 -22.37
C ALA A 223 -8.12 -1.50 -22.97
N ARG A 224 -7.56 -2.63 -22.53
CA ARG A 224 -6.29 -3.19 -23.02
C ARG A 224 -6.51 -4.57 -23.66
N PRO A 225 -5.75 -4.92 -24.72
CA PRO A 225 -5.84 -6.23 -25.35
C PRO A 225 -5.33 -7.31 -24.40
N LEU A 226 -6.03 -8.45 -24.33
CA LEU A 226 -5.56 -9.61 -23.58
C LEU A 226 -4.54 -10.42 -24.41
N PRO A 227 -3.45 -10.93 -23.81
CA PRO A 227 -2.42 -11.71 -24.52
C PRO A 227 -2.86 -13.13 -24.98
N ARG A 228 -4.18 -13.42 -25.04
CA ARG A 228 -4.68 -14.73 -25.47
C ARG A 228 -4.70 -14.85 -27.00
N LYS A 229 -3.93 -15.82 -27.52
CA LYS A 229 -3.91 -16.20 -28.94
C LYS A 229 -5.34 -16.48 -29.46
N GLY A 230 -5.84 -15.64 -30.37
CA GLY A 230 -6.96 -15.98 -31.25
C GLY A 230 -8.30 -15.29 -31.00
N LYS A 231 -8.45 -14.42 -29.99
CA LYS A 231 -9.62 -13.53 -29.86
C LYS A 231 -9.20 -12.15 -29.38
N SER A 232 -9.70 -11.09 -30.04
CA SER A 232 -9.53 -9.69 -29.64
C SER A 232 -10.40 -9.37 -28.40
N SER A 233 -10.15 -10.05 -27.28
CA SER A 233 -10.80 -9.74 -26.01
C SER A 233 -10.08 -8.56 -25.36
N LYS A 234 -10.84 -7.52 -25.04
CA LYS A 234 -10.35 -6.39 -24.25
C LYS A 234 -10.64 -6.62 -22.77
N SER A 235 -9.68 -6.27 -21.93
CA SER A 235 -9.80 -6.25 -20.48
C SER A 235 -9.82 -4.83 -19.96
N TYR A 236 -10.41 -4.64 -18.78
CA TYR A 236 -10.49 -3.34 -18.13
C TYR A 236 -9.30 -3.14 -17.20
N TYR A 237 -8.56 -2.07 -17.43
CA TYR A 237 -7.47 -1.64 -16.56
C TYR A 237 -7.80 -0.25 -16.03
N HIS A 238 -7.24 0.10 -14.88
CA HIS A 238 -7.42 1.42 -14.28
C HIS A 238 -6.08 2.11 -14.18
N LYS A 239 -5.96 3.27 -14.82
CA LYS A 239 -4.74 4.06 -14.82
C LYS A 239 -4.50 4.65 -13.42
N PHE A 240 -3.24 4.63 -13.00
CA PHE A 240 -2.70 5.45 -11.93
C PHE A 240 -1.29 5.89 -12.30
N LYS A 241 -1.00 7.19 -12.28
CA LYS A 241 0.33 7.71 -12.69
C LYS A 241 0.76 7.15 -14.05
N GLN A 242 1.85 6.37 -14.09
CA GLN A 242 2.45 5.81 -15.29
C GLN A 242 2.07 4.34 -15.51
N HIS A 243 1.16 3.77 -14.72
CA HIS A 243 0.78 2.35 -14.80
C HIS A 243 -0.72 2.16 -14.99
N ASP A 244 -1.07 1.05 -15.64
CA ASP A 244 -2.42 0.53 -15.78
C ASP A 244 -2.56 -0.75 -14.96
N TYR A 245 -3.59 -0.79 -14.11
CA TYR A 245 -3.83 -1.91 -13.19
C TYR A 245 -5.02 -2.77 -13.61
N PHE A 246 -4.82 -4.07 -13.77
CA PHE A 246 -5.90 -4.99 -14.10
C PHE A 246 -6.93 -5.08 -12.96
N TYR A 247 -8.22 -5.14 -13.33
CA TYR A 247 -9.30 -4.97 -12.36
C TYR A 247 -9.37 -6.06 -11.26
N ASP A 248 -8.78 -7.24 -11.49
CA ASP A 248 -8.79 -8.34 -10.51
C ASP A 248 -7.91 -8.06 -9.27
N VAL A 249 -6.83 -7.28 -9.42
CA VAL A 249 -5.87 -6.94 -8.36
C VAL A 249 -6.59 -6.37 -7.14
N TRP A 250 -7.54 -5.47 -7.38
CA TRP A 250 -8.33 -4.79 -6.36
C TRP A 250 -9.12 -5.76 -5.48
N SER A 251 -9.73 -6.79 -6.09
CA SER A 251 -10.51 -7.80 -5.37
C SER A 251 -9.60 -8.72 -4.57
N ASN A 252 -8.45 -9.09 -5.13
CA ASN A 252 -7.47 -9.94 -4.43
C ASN A 252 -6.84 -9.22 -3.23
N ILE A 253 -6.56 -7.91 -3.32
CA ILE A 253 -6.12 -7.11 -2.16
C ILE A 253 -7.18 -7.14 -1.05
N HIS A 254 -8.45 -6.99 -1.42
CA HIS A 254 -9.57 -7.10 -0.47
C HIS A 254 -9.60 -8.47 0.21
N TYR A 255 -9.58 -9.56 -0.58
CA TYR A 255 -9.60 -10.92 -0.04
C TYR A 255 -8.41 -11.19 0.88
N GLY A 256 -7.23 -10.66 0.53
CA GLY A 256 -6.04 -10.75 1.36
C GLY A 256 -6.24 -10.08 2.71
N TYR A 257 -6.68 -8.82 2.69
CA TYR A 257 -6.89 -8.03 3.90
C TYR A 257 -7.99 -8.61 4.80
N VAL A 258 -9.18 -8.83 4.23
CA VAL A 258 -10.34 -9.30 4.98
C VAL A 258 -10.11 -10.72 5.48
N GLY A 259 -9.45 -11.59 4.71
CA GLY A 259 -9.11 -12.95 5.12
C GLY A 259 -8.24 -12.99 6.37
N ARG A 260 -7.23 -12.10 6.46
CA ARG A 260 -6.42 -11.96 7.69
C ARG A 260 -7.19 -11.33 8.82
N SER A 261 -8.03 -10.33 8.54
CA SER A 261 -8.92 -9.69 9.53
C SER A 261 -9.85 -10.67 10.24
N VAL A 262 -10.34 -11.69 9.53
CA VAL A 262 -11.23 -12.70 10.09
C VAL A 262 -10.53 -13.90 10.74
N GLY A 263 -9.20 -13.96 10.67
CA GLY A 263 -8.38 -14.95 11.39
C GLY A 263 -7.76 -16.06 10.53
N PHE A 264 -7.98 -16.12 9.21
CA PHE A 264 -7.36 -17.14 8.37
C PHE A 264 -5.85 -16.92 8.22
N SER A 265 -5.05 -17.98 8.27
CA SER A 265 -3.62 -17.87 7.97
C SER A 265 -3.35 -17.59 6.48
N GLU A 266 -2.21 -16.96 6.18
CA GLU A 266 -1.78 -16.72 4.80
C GLU A 266 -1.72 -18.02 3.99
N ALA A 267 -1.21 -19.09 4.59
CA ALA A 267 -1.10 -20.39 3.94
C ALA A 267 -2.45 -21.00 3.56
N ILE A 268 -3.52 -20.70 4.30
CA ILE A 268 -4.88 -21.14 3.96
C ILE A 268 -5.44 -20.26 2.84
N LEU A 269 -5.28 -18.94 2.94
CA LEU A 269 -5.78 -17.99 1.93
C LEU A 269 -5.10 -18.15 0.57
N LEU A 270 -3.79 -18.43 0.55
CA LEU A 270 -3.03 -18.68 -0.68
C LEU A 270 -3.26 -20.06 -1.28
N LYS A 271 -4.00 -20.95 -0.61
CA LYS A 271 -4.45 -22.25 -1.15
C LYS A 271 -5.90 -22.18 -1.67
N GLY A 272 -6.38 -20.98 -1.99
CA GLY A 272 -7.77 -20.70 -2.39
C GLY A 272 -8.23 -21.57 -3.56
N SER A 273 -7.47 -21.64 -4.65
CA SER A 273 -7.76 -22.49 -5.82
C SER A 273 -7.97 -23.98 -5.48
N THR A 274 -7.11 -24.53 -4.62
CA THR A 274 -7.21 -25.92 -4.14
C THR A 274 -8.49 -26.14 -3.34
N TRP A 275 -8.93 -25.13 -2.59
CA TRP A 275 -10.16 -25.18 -1.82
C TRP A 275 -11.40 -25.14 -2.71
N GLU A 276 -11.43 -24.22 -3.68
CA GLU A 276 -12.56 -24.07 -4.60
C GLU A 276 -12.81 -25.36 -5.38
N GLN A 277 -11.75 -26.04 -5.81
CA GLN A 277 -11.83 -27.34 -6.47
C GLN A 277 -12.39 -28.44 -5.56
N ASN A 278 -12.04 -28.44 -4.27
CA ASN A 278 -12.52 -29.41 -3.30
C ASN A 278 -14.00 -29.20 -2.93
N MET A 279 -14.46 -27.94 -2.86
CA MET A 279 -15.86 -27.63 -2.55
C MET A 279 -16.79 -27.69 -3.76
N THR A 280 -16.27 -27.33 -4.94
CA THR A 280 -17.02 -27.34 -6.20
C THR A 280 -16.16 -28.02 -7.27
N PRO A 281 -16.29 -29.35 -7.42
CA PRO A 281 -15.55 -30.10 -8.43
C PRO A 281 -15.81 -29.51 -9.83
N GLY A 282 -14.77 -28.99 -10.47
CA GLY A 282 -14.86 -28.32 -11.79
C GLY A 282 -14.70 -26.80 -11.77
N ALA A 283 -14.54 -26.16 -10.59
CA ALA A 283 -14.07 -24.78 -10.52
C ALA A 283 -12.66 -24.68 -11.10
N MET A 284 -12.51 -23.94 -12.20
CA MET A 284 -11.22 -23.68 -12.85
C MET A 284 -10.69 -22.31 -12.44
N GLY A 285 -9.58 -22.31 -11.71
CA GLY A 285 -8.75 -21.15 -11.42
C GLY A 285 -7.44 -21.66 -10.83
N ASP A 286 -6.33 -21.41 -11.51
CA ASP A 286 -5.01 -21.56 -10.92
C ASP A 286 -4.62 -20.17 -10.42
N ASP A 287 -4.20 -20.06 -9.15
CA ASP A 287 -3.85 -18.76 -8.58
C ASP A 287 -2.62 -18.23 -9.30
N THR A 288 -2.77 -17.15 -10.08
CA THR A 288 -1.64 -16.59 -10.83
C THR A 288 -0.64 -15.93 -9.87
N MET A 289 0.57 -15.70 -10.34
CA MET A 289 1.56 -14.93 -9.57
C MET A 289 0.98 -13.58 -9.12
N ASP A 290 0.23 -12.92 -10.00
CA ASP A 290 -0.38 -11.63 -9.75
C ASP A 290 -1.47 -11.70 -8.67
N ASP A 291 -2.29 -12.76 -8.69
CA ASP A 291 -3.30 -13.01 -7.65
C ASP A 291 -2.63 -13.19 -6.28
N ILE A 292 -1.59 -14.03 -6.22
CA ILE A 292 -0.81 -14.28 -5.00
C ILE A 292 -0.16 -12.99 -4.49
N THR A 293 0.45 -12.20 -5.39
CA THR A 293 1.07 -10.92 -5.02
C THR A 293 0.03 -9.94 -4.49
N SER A 294 -1.13 -9.84 -5.13
CA SER A 294 -2.23 -8.97 -4.72
C SER A 294 -2.78 -9.36 -3.34
N MET A 295 -2.94 -10.66 -3.07
CA MET A 295 -3.30 -11.18 -1.75
C MET A 295 -2.26 -10.78 -0.69
N LYS A 296 -0.97 -10.92 -1.00
CA LYS A 296 0.13 -10.54 -0.10
C LYS A 296 0.18 -9.04 0.19
N ILE A 297 -0.15 -8.20 -0.79
CA ILE A 297 -0.35 -6.76 -0.57
C ILE A 297 -1.44 -6.55 0.49
N GLY A 298 -2.58 -7.24 0.36
CA GLY A 298 -3.65 -7.23 1.37
C GLY A 298 -3.18 -7.67 2.76
N PHE A 299 -2.35 -8.71 2.86
CA PHE A 299 -1.77 -9.16 4.13
C PHE A 299 -0.90 -8.10 4.78
N ASN A 300 -0.01 -7.46 4.00
CA ASN A 300 0.88 -6.42 4.49
C ASN A 300 0.09 -5.22 5.02
N LEU A 301 -0.92 -4.78 4.26
CA LEU A 301 -1.82 -3.72 4.69
C LEU A 301 -2.55 -4.07 6.00
N PHE A 302 -2.96 -5.33 6.19
CA PHE A 302 -3.55 -5.78 7.45
C PHE A 302 -2.55 -5.68 8.61
N TYR A 303 -1.30 -6.08 8.43
CA TYR A 303 -0.27 -5.97 9.48
C TYR A 303 0.02 -4.52 9.88
N GLU A 304 -0.04 -3.59 8.92
CA GLU A 304 0.20 -2.17 9.18
C GLU A 304 -1.02 -1.45 9.80
N HIS A 305 -2.24 -1.82 9.38
CA HIS A 305 -3.46 -1.08 9.71
C HIS A 305 -4.42 -1.81 10.67
N GLY A 306 -4.09 -3.04 11.05
CA GLY A 306 -4.78 -3.83 12.07
C GLY A 306 -6.12 -4.43 11.65
N LYS A 307 -6.79 -5.07 12.61
CA LYS A 307 -7.98 -5.93 12.38
C LYS A 307 -9.15 -5.21 11.70
N PHE A 308 -9.31 -3.91 11.93
CA PHE A 308 -10.50 -3.16 11.51
C PHE A 308 -10.22 -2.04 10.49
N ALA A 309 -9.01 -1.99 9.92
CA ALA A 309 -8.65 -1.00 8.89
C ALA A 309 -8.88 0.46 9.30
N GLU A 310 -8.72 0.81 10.58
CA GLU A 310 -9.05 2.14 11.10
C GLU A 310 -8.18 3.22 10.46
N THR A 311 -6.90 2.94 10.28
CA THR A 311 -5.91 3.85 9.71
C THR A 311 -5.67 3.63 8.21
N LEU A 312 -6.31 2.62 7.60
CA LEU A 312 -6.14 2.31 6.18
C LEU A 312 -6.77 3.41 5.32
N THR A 313 -6.05 3.82 4.27
CA THR A 313 -6.50 4.79 3.26
C THR A 313 -6.31 4.23 1.85
N ALA A 314 -6.98 4.85 0.86
CA ALA A 314 -6.85 4.48 -0.55
C ALA A 314 -5.42 4.74 -1.05
N ASP A 315 -4.78 5.80 -0.54
CA ASP A 315 -3.39 6.12 -0.82
C ASP A 315 -2.43 5.02 -0.36
N ASN A 316 -2.71 4.35 0.78
CA ASN A 316 -1.91 3.20 1.21
C ASN A 316 -1.98 2.06 0.18
N ILE A 317 -3.18 1.74 -0.32
CA ILE A 317 -3.39 0.69 -1.33
C ILE A 317 -2.63 1.04 -2.62
N LEU A 318 -2.81 2.26 -3.12
CA LEU A 318 -2.16 2.75 -4.35
C LEU A 318 -0.63 2.80 -4.21
N CYS A 319 -0.13 3.26 -3.05
CA CYS A 319 1.30 3.35 -2.78
C CYS A 319 1.97 1.97 -2.76
N VAL A 320 1.34 0.98 -2.12
CA VAL A 320 1.89 -0.38 -2.09
C VAL A 320 1.87 -1.00 -3.49
N LEU A 321 0.84 -0.74 -4.31
CA LEU A 321 0.80 -1.19 -5.70
C LEU A 321 1.91 -0.58 -6.58
N GLU A 322 2.17 0.71 -6.44
CA GLU A 322 3.25 1.40 -7.16
C GLU A 322 4.64 0.92 -6.72
N THR A 323 4.84 0.70 -5.42
CA THR A 323 6.13 0.29 -4.85
C THR A 323 6.41 -1.21 -4.99
N THR A 324 5.39 -2.03 -5.29
CA THR A 324 5.57 -3.45 -5.60
C THR A 324 6.40 -3.59 -6.87
N PRO A 325 7.48 -4.40 -6.90
CA PRO A 325 8.27 -4.58 -8.11
C PRO A 325 7.41 -5.19 -9.24
N GLY A 326 7.51 -4.64 -10.45
CA GLY A 326 6.67 -5.04 -11.58
C GLY A 326 6.80 -6.51 -11.97
N ALA A 327 7.96 -7.11 -11.69
CA ALA A 327 8.18 -8.55 -11.86
C ALA A 327 7.22 -9.44 -11.03
N HIS A 328 6.58 -8.90 -10.00
CA HIS A 328 5.59 -9.61 -9.18
C HIS A 328 4.13 -9.40 -9.65
N LEU A 329 3.89 -8.49 -10.60
CA LEU A 329 2.60 -8.22 -11.25
C LEU A 329 2.74 -8.18 -12.79
N PRO A 330 3.33 -9.21 -13.43
CA PRO A 330 3.68 -9.19 -14.86
C PRO A 330 2.50 -9.01 -15.82
N HIS A 331 1.26 -9.31 -15.41
CA HIS A 331 0.08 -9.20 -16.26
C HIS A 331 -0.93 -8.16 -15.77
N SER A 332 -0.83 -7.79 -14.49
CA SER A 332 -1.78 -6.93 -13.83
C SER A 332 -1.27 -5.52 -13.62
N ARG A 333 0.01 -5.26 -13.89
CA ARG A 333 0.57 -3.92 -13.96
C ARG A 333 1.32 -3.72 -15.27
N GLU A 334 0.78 -2.86 -16.12
CA GLU A 334 1.38 -2.50 -17.40
C GLU A 334 1.79 -1.02 -17.40
N ASN A 335 2.80 -0.65 -18.18
CA ASN A 335 3.12 0.75 -18.39
C ASN A 335 1.99 1.42 -19.15
N HIS A 336 1.54 2.58 -18.68
CA HIS A 336 0.49 3.35 -19.31
C HIS A 336 0.97 3.93 -20.64
N TRP A 337 0.16 3.77 -21.68
CA TRP A 337 0.41 4.36 -23.00
C TRP A 337 -0.85 5.03 -23.55
N CYS A 338 -0.67 6.22 -24.14
CA CYS A 338 -1.71 7.07 -24.73
C CYS A 338 -1.54 7.10 -26.25
N TRP A 339 -2.63 6.88 -27.01
CA TRP A 339 -2.71 6.87 -28.49
C TRP A 339 -1.47 6.40 -29.26
N ASN A 340 -1.47 5.15 -29.71
CA ASN A 340 -0.68 4.73 -30.88
C ASN A 340 -1.63 4.48 -32.06
N THR A 341 -1.60 5.36 -33.07
CA THR A 341 -2.42 5.21 -34.28
C THR A 341 -1.85 4.19 -35.27
N ASP A 342 -0.57 3.84 -35.15
CA ASP A 342 0.12 2.99 -36.11
C ASP A 342 0.38 1.57 -35.58
N ASN A 343 0.18 1.31 -34.27
CA ASN A 343 0.31 -0.04 -33.72
C ASN A 343 -0.45 -0.22 -32.37
N PRO A 344 -1.71 -0.72 -32.36
CA PRO A 344 -2.49 -0.85 -31.14
C PRO A 344 -2.11 -2.04 -30.22
N GLU A 345 -1.10 -2.86 -30.55
CA GLU A 345 -0.78 -4.11 -29.81
C GLU A 345 0.68 -4.30 -29.32
N LYS A 346 1.64 -3.39 -29.58
CA LYS A 346 3.01 -3.28 -28.99
C LYS A 346 3.73 -2.15 -29.77
N SER A 347 4.73 -1.39 -29.34
CA SER A 347 5.88 -1.51 -28.43
C SER A 347 6.24 -0.08 -27.94
N ASP A 348 7.08 0.15 -26.93
CA ASP A 348 8.54 0.04 -27.07
C ASP A 348 9.18 -0.61 -25.84
N GLU A 349 9.80 -1.77 -26.11
CA GLU A 349 11.01 -2.17 -25.41
C GLU A 349 12.14 -1.21 -25.84
N SER A 350 13.07 -0.95 -24.93
CA SER A 350 14.24 -0.06 -25.05
C SER A 350 13.96 1.43 -24.83
N PHE A 351 14.28 1.92 -23.63
CA PHE A 351 15.47 2.76 -23.42
C PHE A 351 16.09 2.44 -22.06
#